data_AF-A0A350SVP4-F1
#
_entry.id   AF-A0A350SVP4-F1
#
_cell.length_a   1.000
_cell.length_b   1.000
_cell.length_c   1.000
_cell.angle_alpha   90.00
_cell.angle_beta   90.00
_cell.angle_gamma   90.00
#
_symmetry.space_group_name_H-M   'P 1'
#
loop_
_entity.id
_entity.type
_entity.pdbx_description
1 polymer ?
#
loop_
_entity_poly.entity_id
_entity_poly.type
_entity_poly.pdbx_seq_one_letter_code
_entity_poly.pdbx_strand_id
1 'polypeptide(L)'
;MDRTQPGLMNNQPPPADAQALWRHFSETYFSLRFGLAVLAFAFPAFLYFWGRFVHDLPLQPSMSAYFFAARASAETGAAQCAEFPMRTFFVGGLCAIAAGLHLYKGLTRRENTLLNTAAICALLVAVYPERITGKALSGDDRVMQLVKDCPAVLDWAGRQPDLPIHFAAAAALFVLLGIVAWQCACHSLSYLPAEQKHKEPMFRRAYRVLAVLMFLGPATGFVLAALLDRGGSVVFFVEMAGIWTFGAYWALKTWELSLSKLEKDPGVAVRNAAPDSPAPR
;
A
#
# COMPACT_ATOMS: atom_id res chain seq x y z
N MET A 1 -0.79 44.21 36.89
CA MET A 1 -1.55 43.72 35.73
C MET A 1 -0.74 42.60 35.11
N ASP A 2 -1.19 41.38 35.40
CA ASP A 2 -0.67 40.12 34.88
C ASP A 2 -0.97 40.01 33.38
N ARG A 3 0.04 39.69 32.58
CA ARG A 3 -0.10 39.22 31.20
C ARG A 3 0.90 38.10 30.96
N THR A 4 0.65 36.97 31.58
CA THR A 4 1.01 35.68 31.00
C THR A 4 -0.05 35.31 29.94
N GLN A 5 0.34 35.34 28.67
CA GLN A 5 -0.35 34.59 27.62
C GLN A 5 0.62 33.52 27.11
N PRO A 6 0.37 32.23 27.46
CA PRO A 6 1.16 31.10 27.04
C PRO A 6 0.64 30.56 25.70
N GLY A 7 1.57 30.19 24.82
CA GLY A 7 1.27 29.37 23.65
C GLY A 7 1.61 30.05 22.34
N LEU A 8 2.82 29.81 21.85
CA LEU A 8 3.11 29.64 20.42
C LEU A 8 4.56 29.14 20.30
N MET A 9 4.69 27.89 19.83
CA MET A 9 5.90 27.06 19.75
C MET A 9 6.31 26.43 21.09
N ASN A 10 5.63 25.34 21.45
CA ASN A 10 6.10 24.40 22.46
C ASN A 10 7.31 23.61 21.90
N ASN A 11 8.39 24.32 21.58
CA ASN A 11 9.69 23.72 21.27
C ASN A 11 10.32 23.32 22.60
N GLN A 12 9.78 22.26 23.21
CA GLN A 12 10.45 21.65 24.35
C GLN A 12 11.86 21.26 23.92
N PRO A 13 12.88 21.46 24.78
CA PRO A 13 14.22 21.01 24.48
C PRO A 13 14.20 19.50 24.18
N PRO A 14 15.08 19.00 23.30
CA PRO A 14 15.13 17.58 22.99
C PRO A 14 15.34 16.77 24.28
N PRO A 15 14.86 15.51 24.35
CA PRO A 15 14.99 14.70 25.54
C PRO A 15 16.45 14.60 25.99
N ALA A 16 16.71 14.90 27.27
CA ALA A 16 18.06 14.88 27.82
C ALA A 16 18.59 13.45 28.04
N ASP A 17 17.69 12.47 28.09
CA ASP A 17 18.03 11.06 28.29
C ASP A 17 18.08 10.29 26.97
N ALA A 18 19.14 9.50 26.80
CA ALA A 18 19.36 8.71 25.60
C ALA A 18 18.21 7.73 25.30
N GLN A 19 17.50 7.26 26.33
CA GLN A 19 16.39 6.32 26.17
C GLN A 19 15.14 7.00 25.59
N ALA A 20 14.77 8.19 26.04
CA ALA A 20 13.68 8.96 25.47
C ALA A 20 14.02 9.47 24.08
N LEU A 21 15.27 9.87 23.83
CA LEU A 21 15.72 10.24 22.48
C LEU A 21 15.61 9.06 21.52
N TRP A 22 16.03 7.86 21.93
CA TRP A 22 15.85 6.64 21.15
C TRP A 22 14.37 6.33 20.88
N ARG A 23 13.52 6.42 21.92
CA ARG A 23 12.07 6.22 21.77
C ARG A 23 11.48 7.15 20.73
N HIS A 24 11.85 8.43 20.76
CA HIS A 24 11.39 9.41 19.78
C HIS A 24 11.77 9.03 18.34
N PHE A 25 13.00 8.56 18.09
CA PHE A 25 13.38 8.06 16.77
C PHE A 25 12.63 6.77 16.39
N SER A 26 12.43 5.87 17.34
CA SER A 26 11.73 4.59 17.11
C SER A 26 10.23 4.78 16.80
N GLU A 27 9.59 5.82 17.31
CA GLU A 27 8.18 6.16 17.02
C GLU A 27 7.95 6.44 15.53
N THR A 28 9.00 6.84 14.80
CA THR A 28 8.95 7.00 13.35
C THR A 28 8.70 5.65 12.65
N TYR A 29 9.30 4.56 13.13
CA TYR A 29 9.08 3.21 12.57
C TYR A 29 7.66 2.71 12.82
N PHE A 30 7.11 2.97 14.01
CA PHE A 30 5.71 2.70 14.30
C PHE A 30 4.79 3.48 13.36
N SER A 31 5.03 4.79 13.23
CA SER A 31 4.22 5.70 12.42
C SER A 31 4.23 5.34 10.94
N LEU A 32 5.39 4.95 10.39
CA LEU A 32 5.51 4.48 9.01
C LEU A 32 4.67 3.22 8.75
N ARG A 33 4.76 2.22 9.63
CA ARG A 33 4.00 0.97 9.47
C ARG A 33 2.51 1.17 9.66
N PHE A 34 2.12 1.95 10.66
CA PHE A 34 0.74 2.29 10.88
C PHE A 34 0.16 3.11 9.72
N GLY A 35 0.92 4.10 9.21
CA GLY A 35 0.56 4.88 8.03
C GLY A 35 0.35 4.02 6.78
N LEU A 36 1.24 3.04 6.53
CA LEU A 36 1.07 2.06 5.45
C LEU A 36 -0.21 1.23 5.61
N ALA A 37 -0.52 0.78 6.83
CA ALA A 37 -1.75 0.04 7.09
C ALA A 37 -3.00 0.88 6.83
N VAL A 38 -3.05 2.11 7.38
CA VAL A 38 -4.17 3.04 7.18
C VAL A 38 -4.35 3.36 5.71
N LEU A 39 -3.27 3.71 5.02
CA LEU A 39 -3.30 4.03 3.60
C LEU A 39 -3.81 2.86 2.77
N ALA A 40 -3.34 1.63 3.04
CA ALA A 40 -3.79 0.44 2.34
C ALA A 40 -5.28 0.15 2.54
N PHE A 41 -5.81 0.25 3.76
CA PHE A 41 -7.23 0.03 3.99
C PHE A 41 -8.10 1.14 3.40
N ALA A 42 -7.68 2.39 3.55
CA ALA A 42 -8.42 3.56 3.09
C ALA A 42 -8.42 3.68 1.57
N PHE A 43 -7.33 3.31 0.89
CA PHE A 43 -7.14 3.58 -0.54
C PHE A 43 -8.23 2.99 -1.44
N PRO A 44 -8.59 1.69 -1.38
CA PRO A 44 -9.66 1.13 -2.20
C PRO A 44 -11.03 1.77 -1.91
N ALA A 45 -11.33 1.97 -0.62
CA ALA A 45 -12.57 2.59 -0.19
C ALA A 45 -12.67 4.02 -0.69
N PHE A 46 -11.58 4.80 -0.57
CA PHE A 46 -11.50 6.17 -1.04
C PHE A 46 -11.71 6.25 -2.56
N LEU A 47 -11.05 5.39 -3.35
CA LEU A 47 -11.23 5.37 -4.80
C LEU A 47 -12.71 5.17 -5.19
N TYR A 48 -13.38 4.22 -4.54
CA TYR A 48 -14.79 3.95 -4.81
C TYR A 48 -15.71 5.04 -4.28
N PHE A 49 -15.68 5.33 -2.99
CA PHE A 49 -16.63 6.25 -2.33
C PHE A 49 -16.45 7.68 -2.84
N TRP A 50 -15.20 8.18 -2.92
CA TRP A 50 -14.97 9.53 -3.43
C TRP A 50 -15.33 9.63 -4.92
N GLY A 51 -14.96 8.64 -5.72
CA GLY A 51 -15.34 8.59 -7.13
C GLY A 51 -16.86 8.58 -7.33
N ARG A 52 -17.59 7.76 -6.56
CA ARG A 52 -19.03 7.58 -6.71
C ARG A 52 -19.84 8.76 -6.19
N PHE A 53 -19.48 9.32 -5.04
CA PHE A 53 -20.31 10.31 -4.34
C PHE A 53 -19.92 11.75 -4.65
N VAL A 54 -18.66 12.00 -5.05
CA VAL A 54 -18.18 13.36 -5.39
C VAL A 54 -18.12 13.58 -6.89
N HIS A 55 -17.80 12.55 -7.66
CA HIS A 55 -17.57 12.66 -9.11
C HIS A 55 -18.57 11.86 -9.97
N ASP A 56 -19.59 11.25 -9.35
CA ASP A 56 -20.61 10.42 -9.99
C ASP A 56 -20.05 9.31 -10.91
N LEU A 57 -18.86 8.79 -10.58
CA LEU A 57 -18.25 7.72 -11.34
C LEU A 57 -18.88 6.37 -10.97
N PRO A 58 -19.22 5.52 -11.95
CA PRO A 58 -19.64 4.15 -11.66
C PRO A 58 -18.48 3.36 -11.06
N LEU A 59 -18.80 2.25 -10.40
CA LEU A 59 -17.79 1.29 -9.96
C LEU A 59 -17.00 0.80 -11.17
N GLN A 60 -15.68 0.94 -11.09
CA GLN A 60 -14.77 0.53 -12.17
C GLN A 60 -14.51 -0.98 -12.13
N PRO A 61 -14.14 -1.60 -13.27
CA PRO A 61 -13.94 -3.04 -13.33
C PRO A 61 -12.71 -3.52 -12.55
N SER A 62 -11.68 -2.67 -12.44
CA SER A 62 -10.49 -2.81 -11.60
C SER A 62 -10.26 -1.53 -10.81
N MET A 63 -9.47 -1.57 -9.74
CA MET A 63 -8.97 -0.37 -9.06
C MET A 63 -8.09 0.46 -9.98
N SER A 64 -7.25 -0.19 -10.80
CA SER A 64 -6.36 0.51 -11.73
C SER A 64 -7.11 1.22 -12.87
N ALA A 65 -8.33 0.78 -13.20
CA ALA A 65 -9.20 1.48 -14.16
C ALA A 65 -9.63 2.88 -13.67
N TYR A 66 -9.55 3.19 -12.37
CA TYR A 66 -9.75 4.56 -11.87
C TYR A 66 -8.74 5.56 -12.43
N PHE A 67 -7.61 5.11 -13.01
CA PHE A 67 -6.70 5.98 -13.75
C PHE A 67 -7.36 6.64 -14.97
N PHE A 68 -8.24 5.90 -15.64
CA PHE A 68 -9.00 6.34 -16.82
C PHE A 68 -10.48 6.60 -16.54
N ALA A 69 -10.94 6.43 -15.31
CA ALA A 69 -12.29 6.79 -14.92
C ALA A 69 -12.48 8.30 -15.11
N ALA A 70 -13.32 8.64 -16.07
CA ALA A 70 -13.45 9.97 -16.60
C ALA A 70 -14.89 10.44 -16.57
N ARG A 71 -15.05 11.76 -16.55
CA ARG A 71 -16.31 12.44 -16.82
C ARG A 71 -16.11 13.43 -17.96
N ALA A 72 -17.18 13.72 -18.69
CA ALA A 72 -17.18 14.80 -19.67
C ALA A 72 -16.79 16.12 -19.00
N SER A 73 -15.93 16.91 -19.65
CA SER A 73 -15.59 18.23 -19.14
C SER A 73 -16.84 19.12 -19.22
N ALA A 74 -17.22 19.70 -18.09
CA ALA A 74 -18.46 20.49 -17.97
C ALA A 74 -18.31 21.92 -18.52
N GLU A 75 -17.09 22.35 -18.87
CA GLU A 75 -16.81 23.72 -19.33
C GLU A 75 -16.79 23.82 -20.85
N THR A 76 -17.67 24.68 -21.38
CA THR A 76 -17.66 25.09 -22.79
C THR A 76 -16.34 25.79 -23.11
N GLY A 77 -15.50 25.18 -23.95
CA GLY A 77 -14.17 25.71 -24.29
C GLY A 77 -13.02 25.19 -23.42
N ALA A 78 -13.25 24.17 -22.60
CA ALA A 78 -12.18 23.54 -21.82
C ALA A 78 -11.03 23.04 -22.71
N ALA A 79 -9.79 23.24 -22.24
CA ALA A 79 -8.59 22.78 -22.93
C ALA A 79 -8.46 21.23 -22.99
N GLN A 80 -9.28 20.51 -22.22
CA GLN A 80 -9.27 19.05 -22.13
C GLN A 80 -10.68 18.50 -22.34
N CYS A 81 -10.80 17.46 -23.17
CA CYS A 81 -12.08 16.84 -23.50
C CYS A 81 -12.63 15.88 -22.43
N ALA A 82 -11.83 15.53 -21.41
CA ALA A 82 -12.25 14.68 -20.31
C ALA A 82 -11.45 15.00 -19.04
N GLU A 83 -12.11 14.87 -17.89
CA GLU A 83 -11.47 15.01 -16.58
C GLU A 83 -11.33 13.65 -15.90
N PHE A 84 -10.16 13.40 -15.28
CA PHE A 84 -9.83 12.14 -14.61
C PHE A 84 -9.64 12.35 -13.10
N PRO A 85 -10.71 12.63 -12.35
CA PRO A 85 -10.60 13.15 -10.98
C PRO A 85 -9.90 12.17 -10.02
N MET A 86 -10.05 10.86 -10.25
CA MET A 86 -9.47 9.83 -9.38
C MET A 86 -8.02 9.49 -9.71
N ARG A 87 -7.50 9.94 -10.86
CA ARG A 87 -6.12 9.66 -11.30
C ARG A 87 -5.09 10.19 -10.30
N THR A 88 -5.25 11.44 -9.85
CA THR A 88 -4.32 12.07 -8.91
C THR A 88 -4.25 11.32 -7.60
N PHE A 89 -5.41 10.87 -7.08
CA PHE A 89 -5.46 10.09 -5.85
C PHE A 89 -4.88 8.69 -6.03
N PHE A 90 -5.17 8.03 -7.16
CA PHE A 90 -4.59 6.73 -7.49
C PHE A 90 -3.05 6.79 -7.53
N VAL A 91 -2.49 7.72 -8.32
CA VAL A 91 -1.04 7.90 -8.45
C VAL A 91 -0.42 8.35 -7.13
N GLY A 92 -1.01 9.34 -6.46
CA GLY A 92 -0.52 9.87 -5.19
C GLY A 92 -0.50 8.82 -4.08
N GLY A 93 -1.55 7.99 -3.98
CA GLY A 93 -1.62 6.89 -3.03
C GLY A 93 -0.53 5.84 -3.26
N LEU A 94 -0.31 5.44 -4.52
CA LEU A 94 0.76 4.51 -4.86
C LEU A 94 2.16 5.09 -4.61
N CYS A 95 2.38 6.37 -4.92
CA CYS A 95 3.62 7.07 -4.58
C CYS A 95 3.86 7.12 -3.07
N ALA A 96 2.82 7.36 -2.26
CA ALA A 96 2.91 7.35 -0.80
C ALA A 96 3.20 5.94 -0.26
N ILE A 97 2.57 4.89 -0.81
CA ILE A 97 2.90 3.49 -0.48
C ILE A 97 4.36 3.18 -0.86
N ALA A 98 4.80 3.56 -2.06
CA ALA A 98 6.17 3.35 -2.52
C ALA A 98 7.19 4.04 -1.58
N ALA A 99 6.94 5.29 -1.22
CA ALA A 99 7.76 6.02 -0.26
C ALA A 99 7.79 5.32 1.10
N GLY A 100 6.63 4.92 1.64
CA GLY A 100 6.55 4.22 2.92
C GLY A 100 7.30 2.89 2.91
N LEU A 101 7.19 2.10 1.82
CA LEU A 101 7.93 0.84 1.64
C LEU A 101 9.44 1.07 1.55
N HIS A 102 9.88 2.13 0.88
CA HIS A 102 11.30 2.45 0.76
C HIS A 102 11.88 2.98 2.07
N LEU A 103 11.16 3.85 2.77
CA LEU A 103 11.64 4.50 3.99
C LEU A 103 11.61 3.56 5.20
N TYR A 104 10.64 2.64 5.25
CA TYR A 104 10.63 1.62 6.27
C TYR A 104 11.80 0.63 6.09
N LYS A 105 12.66 0.53 7.10
CA LYS A 105 13.72 -0.47 7.16
C LYS A 105 13.34 -1.57 8.14
N GLY A 106 13.25 -2.79 7.62
CA GLY A 106 13.06 -4.01 8.38
C GLY A 106 14.30 -4.44 9.16
N LEU A 107 14.18 -5.57 9.86
CA LEU A 107 15.21 -6.05 10.79
C LEU A 107 16.35 -6.80 10.10
N THR A 108 16.19 -7.14 8.83
CA THR A 108 17.19 -7.88 8.06
C THR A 108 17.53 -7.18 6.75
N ARG A 109 18.76 -7.40 6.25
CA ARG A 109 19.19 -6.89 4.93
C ARG A 109 18.28 -7.40 3.81
N ARG A 110 17.87 -8.67 3.88
CA ARG A 110 16.98 -9.29 2.89
C ARG A 110 15.62 -8.59 2.85
N GLU A 111 15.03 -8.35 4.02
CA GLU A 111 13.76 -7.62 4.14
C GLU A 111 13.89 -6.23 3.52
N ASN A 112 14.98 -5.50 3.81
CA ASN A 112 15.24 -4.18 3.22
C ASN A 112 15.36 -4.21 1.70
N THR A 113 16.08 -5.18 1.14
CA THR A 113 16.19 -5.33 -0.31
C THR A 113 14.82 -5.61 -0.93
N LEU A 114 14.06 -6.55 -0.38
CA LEU A 114 12.73 -6.90 -0.90
C LEU A 114 11.76 -5.73 -0.83
N LEU A 115 11.73 -4.99 0.28
CA LEU A 115 10.87 -3.81 0.45
C LEU A 115 11.28 -2.65 -0.47
N ASN A 116 12.58 -2.40 -0.64
CA ASN A 116 13.06 -1.39 -1.58
C ASN A 116 12.69 -1.76 -3.03
N THR A 117 12.81 -3.04 -3.41
CA THR A 117 12.39 -3.50 -4.74
C THR A 117 10.86 -3.40 -4.90
N ALA A 118 10.10 -3.75 -3.87
CA ALA A 118 8.65 -3.57 -3.84
C ALA A 118 8.26 -2.09 -4.01
N ALA A 119 8.97 -1.17 -3.37
CA ALA A 119 8.76 0.27 -3.56
C ALA A 119 8.94 0.71 -5.02
N ILE A 120 9.97 0.19 -5.71
CA ILE A 120 10.18 0.45 -7.15
C ILE A 120 9.01 -0.11 -7.97
N CYS A 121 8.56 -1.34 -7.68
CA CYS A 121 7.39 -1.91 -8.33
C CYS A 121 6.14 -1.04 -8.13
N ALA A 122 5.86 -0.58 -6.90
CA ALA A 122 4.73 0.31 -6.62
C ALA A 122 4.83 1.64 -7.39
N LEU A 123 6.03 2.21 -7.52
CA LEU A 123 6.25 3.42 -8.33
C LEU A 123 6.00 3.16 -9.83
N LEU A 124 6.43 2.00 -10.35
CA LEU A 124 6.15 1.60 -11.74
C LEU A 124 4.63 1.45 -11.98
N VAL A 125 3.88 0.89 -11.03
CA VAL A 125 2.40 0.82 -11.09
C VAL A 125 1.78 2.22 -11.14
N ALA A 126 2.35 3.18 -10.41
CA ALA A 126 1.87 4.57 -10.38
C ALA A 126 2.14 5.31 -11.70
N VAL A 127 3.33 5.12 -12.28
CA VAL A 127 3.79 5.85 -13.48
C VAL A 127 3.26 5.24 -14.77
N TYR A 128 3.20 3.91 -14.86
CA TYR A 128 2.69 3.21 -16.03
C TYR A 128 1.21 2.90 -15.83
N PRO A 129 0.30 3.54 -16.58
CA PRO A 129 -1.12 3.28 -16.43
C PRO A 129 -1.50 1.86 -16.88
N GLU A 130 -2.63 1.36 -16.39
CA GLU A 130 -3.24 0.14 -16.93
C GLU A 130 -3.53 0.31 -18.43
N ARG A 131 -3.46 -0.78 -19.20
CA ARG A 131 -3.63 -0.68 -20.65
C ARG A 131 -5.10 -0.60 -21.06
N ILE A 132 -5.42 0.36 -21.92
CA ILE A 132 -6.66 0.36 -22.69
C ILE A 132 -6.45 -0.57 -23.89
N THR A 133 -6.97 -1.79 -23.80
CA THR A 133 -6.81 -2.78 -24.88
C THR A 133 -7.90 -2.65 -25.95
N GLY A 134 -7.64 -3.16 -27.16
CA GLY A 134 -8.66 -3.22 -28.23
C GLY A 134 -9.97 -3.90 -27.81
N LYS A 135 -9.93 -4.94 -26.97
CA LYS A 135 -11.13 -5.56 -26.39
C LYS A 135 -11.93 -4.63 -25.47
N ALA A 136 -11.26 -3.74 -24.74
CA ALA A 136 -11.92 -2.75 -23.88
C ALA A 136 -12.57 -1.66 -24.73
N LEU A 137 -11.91 -1.27 -25.83
CA LEU A 137 -12.49 -0.36 -26.83
C LEU A 137 -13.71 -0.96 -27.51
N SER A 138 -13.81 -2.28 -27.70
CA SER A 138 -14.97 -2.89 -28.38
C SER A 138 -16.05 -3.43 -27.45
N GLY A 139 -15.85 -3.45 -26.12
CA GLY A 139 -16.71 -4.17 -25.18
C GLY A 139 -17.01 -3.49 -23.85
N ASP A 140 -16.49 -2.29 -23.58
CA ASP A 140 -16.86 -1.49 -22.41
C ASP A 140 -17.52 -0.17 -22.83
N ASP A 141 -18.82 -0.04 -22.58
CA ASP A 141 -19.60 1.15 -22.90
C ASP A 141 -19.01 2.43 -22.29
N ARG A 142 -18.35 2.33 -21.13
CA ARG A 142 -17.71 3.48 -20.45
C ARG A 142 -16.51 3.97 -21.23
N VAL A 143 -15.68 3.04 -21.72
CA VAL A 143 -14.50 3.37 -22.55
C VAL A 143 -14.96 3.91 -23.90
N MET A 144 -15.99 3.31 -24.49
CA MET A 144 -16.57 3.79 -25.74
C MET A 144 -17.13 5.21 -25.62
N GLN A 145 -17.85 5.49 -24.53
CA GLN A 145 -18.37 6.83 -24.26
C GLN A 145 -17.22 7.83 -24.04
N LEU A 146 -16.20 7.45 -23.26
CA LEU A 146 -15.00 8.27 -23.07
C LEU A 146 -14.30 8.60 -24.40
N VAL A 147 -14.18 7.63 -25.31
CA VAL A 147 -13.56 7.86 -26.63
C VAL A 147 -14.41 8.79 -27.50
N LYS A 148 -15.74 8.68 -27.44
CA LYS A 148 -16.65 9.60 -28.14
C LYS A 148 -16.52 11.03 -27.61
N ASP A 149 -16.50 11.17 -26.29
CA ASP A 149 -16.42 12.47 -25.61
C ASP A 149 -15.02 13.07 -25.76
N CYS A 150 -13.98 12.23 -25.89
CA CYS A 150 -12.58 12.64 -25.94
C CYS A 150 -11.74 11.74 -26.86
N PRO A 151 -11.72 12.01 -28.18
CA PRO A 151 -10.97 11.20 -29.16
C PRO A 151 -9.47 11.13 -28.90
N ALA A 152 -8.89 12.09 -28.19
CA ALA A 152 -7.48 12.10 -27.77
C ALA A 152 -7.08 10.85 -26.96
N VAL A 153 -8.05 10.19 -26.30
CA VAL A 153 -7.82 8.93 -25.58
C VAL A 153 -7.33 7.81 -26.49
N LEU A 154 -7.71 7.80 -27.78
CA LEU A 154 -7.21 6.80 -28.74
C LEU A 154 -5.72 6.99 -29.03
N ASP A 155 -5.26 8.24 -29.16
CA ASP A 155 -3.84 8.54 -29.34
C ASP A 155 -3.05 8.16 -28.08
N TRP A 156 -3.57 8.44 -26.88
CA TRP A 156 -2.93 8.02 -25.64
C TRP A 156 -2.86 6.50 -25.51
N ALA A 157 -3.94 5.79 -25.83
CA ALA A 157 -3.98 4.33 -25.85
C ALA A 157 -2.98 3.76 -26.86
N GLY A 158 -2.86 4.37 -28.05
CA GLY A 158 -1.91 3.98 -29.08
C GLY A 158 -0.43 4.21 -28.70
N ARG A 159 -0.15 5.13 -27.76
CA ARG A 159 1.20 5.38 -27.23
C ARG A 159 1.57 4.50 -26.04
N GLN A 160 0.63 3.69 -25.52
CA GLN A 160 0.95 2.77 -24.42
C GLN A 160 1.90 1.67 -24.89
N PRO A 161 2.89 1.27 -24.07
CA PRO A 161 3.79 0.19 -24.43
C PRO A 161 3.04 -1.14 -24.59
N ASP A 162 3.46 -1.96 -25.55
CA ASP A 162 2.88 -3.29 -25.77
C ASP A 162 3.15 -4.26 -24.63
N LEU A 163 4.20 -4.01 -23.84
CA LEU A 163 4.46 -4.77 -22.62
C LEU A 163 3.47 -4.36 -21.50
N PRO A 164 2.86 -5.30 -20.79
CA PRO A 164 1.94 -5.00 -19.69
C PRO A 164 2.70 -4.59 -18.40
N ILE A 165 3.48 -3.50 -18.46
CA ILE A 165 4.39 -3.05 -17.39
C ILE A 165 3.64 -2.87 -16.07
N HIS A 166 2.47 -2.22 -16.09
CA HIS A 166 1.63 -2.01 -14.91
C HIS A 166 1.29 -3.33 -14.21
N PHE A 167 0.73 -4.28 -14.96
CA PHE A 167 0.33 -5.58 -14.42
C PHE A 167 1.54 -6.37 -13.91
N ALA A 168 2.63 -6.41 -14.69
CA ALA A 168 3.85 -7.10 -14.28
C ALA A 168 4.44 -6.52 -13.00
N ALA A 169 4.47 -5.18 -12.88
CA ALA A 169 4.94 -4.49 -11.68
C ALA A 169 4.02 -4.74 -10.48
N ALA A 170 2.70 -4.72 -10.66
CA ALA A 170 1.74 -5.01 -9.60
C ALA A 170 1.87 -6.47 -9.12
N ALA A 171 1.96 -7.43 -10.03
CA ALA A 171 2.18 -8.83 -9.67
C ALA A 171 3.51 -9.03 -8.93
N ALA A 172 4.59 -8.43 -9.42
CA ALA A 172 5.89 -8.47 -8.77
C ALA A 172 5.86 -7.84 -7.36
N LEU A 173 5.19 -6.69 -7.20
CA LEU A 173 4.98 -6.03 -5.91
C LEU A 173 4.38 -7.00 -4.89
N PHE A 174 3.25 -7.63 -5.23
CA PHE A 174 2.57 -8.56 -4.34
C PHE A 174 3.39 -9.82 -4.05
N VAL A 175 4.10 -10.37 -5.03
CA VAL A 175 5.01 -11.50 -4.82
C VAL A 175 6.15 -11.14 -3.87
N LEU A 176 6.79 -9.98 -4.04
CA LEU A 176 7.86 -9.52 -3.15
C LEU A 176 7.36 -9.35 -1.71
N LEU A 177 6.18 -8.75 -1.53
CA LEU A 177 5.56 -8.60 -0.21
C LEU A 177 5.16 -9.94 0.40
N GLY A 178 4.67 -10.90 -0.40
CA GLY A 178 4.40 -12.27 0.03
C GLY A 178 5.68 -12.97 0.50
N ILE A 179 6.81 -12.77 -0.18
CA ILE A 179 8.11 -13.29 0.23
C ILE A 179 8.55 -12.66 1.57
N VAL A 180 8.39 -11.34 1.73
CA VAL A 180 8.68 -10.63 2.99
C VAL A 180 7.84 -11.23 4.14
N ALA A 181 6.54 -11.40 3.94
CA ALA A 181 5.64 -11.97 4.93
C ALA A 181 5.99 -13.44 5.26
N TRP A 182 6.34 -14.25 4.27
CA TRP A 182 6.66 -15.66 4.46
C TRP A 182 8.00 -15.90 5.16
N GLN A 183 9.03 -15.14 4.76
CA GLN A 183 10.41 -15.44 5.13
C GLN A 183 10.97 -14.49 6.18
N CYS A 184 10.59 -13.21 6.16
CA CYS A 184 11.19 -12.19 7.03
C CYS A 184 10.33 -11.90 8.26
N ALA A 185 9.01 -11.87 8.12
CA ALA A 185 8.13 -11.37 9.18
C ALA A 185 8.21 -12.16 10.49
N CYS A 186 8.53 -13.46 10.42
CA CYS A 186 8.66 -14.31 11.60
C CYS A 186 9.94 -14.07 12.41
N HIS A 187 10.94 -13.37 11.88
CA HIS A 187 12.22 -13.18 12.57
C HIS A 187 12.08 -12.36 13.86
N SER A 188 11.16 -11.41 13.91
CA SER A 188 10.95 -10.59 15.11
C SER A 188 10.23 -11.30 16.24
N LEU A 189 9.63 -12.47 15.97
CA LEU A 189 8.91 -13.24 17.00
C LEU A 189 9.83 -13.78 18.09
N SER A 190 11.14 -13.83 17.83
CA SER A 190 12.15 -14.13 18.85
C SER A 190 12.15 -13.07 19.96
N TYR A 191 11.79 -11.83 19.67
CA TYR A 191 11.80 -10.72 20.63
C TYR A 191 10.56 -10.66 21.54
N LEU A 192 9.55 -11.52 21.31
CA LEU A 192 8.35 -11.58 22.16
C LEU A 192 8.73 -11.94 23.61
N PRO A 193 8.19 -11.23 24.62
CA PRO A 193 8.42 -11.57 26.02
C PRO A 193 7.80 -12.91 26.38
N ALA A 194 8.31 -13.54 27.45
CA ALA A 194 7.86 -14.86 27.91
C ALA A 194 6.33 -14.95 28.10
N GLU A 195 5.71 -13.90 28.66
CA GLU A 195 4.26 -13.89 28.88
C GLU A 195 3.46 -13.91 27.57
N GLN A 196 4.01 -13.37 26.48
CA GLN A 196 3.35 -13.29 25.17
C GLN A 196 3.81 -14.39 24.20
N LYS A 197 4.79 -15.21 24.58
CA LYS A 197 5.40 -16.23 23.71
C LYS A 197 4.40 -17.26 23.19
N HIS A 198 3.33 -17.53 23.96
CA HIS A 198 2.22 -18.38 23.55
C HIS A 198 1.48 -17.90 22.27
N LYS A 199 1.60 -16.61 21.89
CA LYS A 199 1.00 -16.05 20.67
C LYS A 199 1.84 -16.28 19.41
N GLU A 200 3.09 -16.71 19.55
CA GLU A 200 3.99 -16.97 18.41
C GLU A 200 3.37 -17.86 17.31
N PRO A 201 2.76 -19.03 17.60
CA PRO A 201 2.17 -19.87 16.55
C PRO A 201 1.02 -19.18 15.81
N MET A 202 0.24 -18.34 16.50
CA MET A 202 -0.84 -17.55 15.88
C MET A 202 -0.27 -16.52 14.91
N PHE A 203 0.76 -15.75 15.31
CA PHE A 203 1.43 -14.81 14.41
C PHE A 203 2.07 -15.50 13.20
N ARG A 204 2.78 -16.61 13.40
CA ARG A 204 3.37 -17.39 12.31
C ARG A 204 2.31 -17.85 11.32
N ARG A 205 1.17 -18.36 11.81
CA ARG A 205 0.05 -18.77 10.95
C ARG A 205 -0.53 -17.60 10.19
N ALA A 206 -0.77 -16.47 10.86
CA ALA A 206 -1.31 -15.27 10.24
C ALA A 206 -0.37 -14.74 9.13
N TYR A 207 0.94 -14.63 9.38
CA TYR A 207 1.91 -14.23 8.35
C TYR A 207 1.93 -15.18 7.15
N ARG A 208 1.85 -16.50 7.38
CA ARG A 208 1.77 -17.48 6.29
C ARG A 208 0.48 -17.35 5.46
N VAL A 209 -0.66 -17.13 6.12
CA VAL A 209 -1.94 -16.92 5.43
C VAL A 209 -1.87 -15.65 4.57
N LEU A 210 -1.40 -14.53 5.14
CA LEU A 210 -1.26 -13.27 4.41
C LEU A 210 -0.30 -13.40 3.22
N ALA A 211 0.82 -14.10 3.38
CA ALA A 211 1.75 -14.39 2.29
C ALA A 211 1.10 -15.22 1.16
N VAL A 212 0.36 -16.28 1.49
CA VAL A 212 -0.38 -17.08 0.50
C VAL A 212 -1.39 -16.23 -0.25
N LEU A 213 -2.15 -15.38 0.46
CA LEU A 213 -3.10 -14.47 -0.16
C LEU A 213 -2.41 -13.45 -1.09
N MET A 214 -1.23 -12.94 -0.73
CA MET A 214 -0.44 -12.06 -1.59
C MET A 214 0.05 -12.76 -2.87
N PHE A 215 0.30 -14.08 -2.84
CA PHE A 215 0.63 -14.83 -4.06
C PHE A 215 -0.60 -15.14 -4.91
N LEU A 216 -1.70 -15.55 -4.28
CA LEU A 216 -2.92 -15.95 -4.98
C LEU A 216 -3.71 -14.77 -5.55
N GLY A 217 -3.65 -13.60 -4.92
CA GLY A 217 -4.39 -12.41 -5.35
C GLY A 217 -4.13 -12.02 -6.81
N PRO A 218 -2.87 -11.72 -7.21
CA PRO A 218 -2.54 -11.39 -8.60
C PRO A 218 -2.87 -12.51 -9.59
N ALA A 219 -2.63 -13.77 -9.22
CA ALA A 219 -2.96 -14.92 -10.07
C ALA A 219 -4.47 -15.04 -10.31
N THR A 220 -5.27 -14.87 -9.26
CA THR A 220 -6.73 -14.90 -9.33
C THR A 220 -7.26 -13.72 -10.14
N GLY A 221 -6.74 -12.51 -9.91
CA GLY A 221 -7.09 -11.32 -10.68
C GLY A 221 -6.79 -11.48 -12.16
N PHE A 222 -5.62 -12.03 -12.51
CA PHE A 222 -5.24 -12.32 -13.90
C PHE A 222 -6.18 -13.31 -14.57
N VAL A 223 -6.45 -14.44 -13.91
CA VAL A 223 -7.35 -15.48 -14.45
C VAL A 223 -8.75 -14.91 -14.66
N LEU A 224 -9.29 -14.16 -13.70
CA LEU A 224 -10.61 -13.55 -13.81
C LEU A 224 -10.65 -12.48 -14.90
N ALA A 225 -9.61 -11.64 -15.02
CA ALA A 225 -9.52 -10.64 -16.08
C ALA A 225 -9.38 -11.25 -17.50
N ALA A 226 -8.93 -12.50 -17.59
CA ALA A 226 -8.85 -13.25 -18.85
C ALA A 226 -10.15 -13.98 -19.19
N LEU A 227 -10.92 -14.43 -18.18
CA LEU A 227 -12.13 -15.22 -18.34
C LEU A 227 -13.43 -14.39 -18.37
N LEU A 228 -13.48 -13.28 -17.65
CA LEU A 228 -14.66 -12.43 -17.55
C LEU A 228 -14.62 -11.31 -18.60
N ASP A 229 -15.78 -11.02 -19.20
CA ASP A 229 -15.97 -9.80 -19.97
C ASP A 229 -15.78 -8.59 -19.04
N ARG A 230 -14.92 -7.65 -19.45
CA ARG A 230 -14.38 -6.56 -18.60
C ARG A 230 -15.40 -5.54 -18.11
N GLY A 231 -16.69 -5.73 -18.34
CA GLY A 231 -17.76 -4.95 -17.73
C GLY A 231 -17.96 -5.24 -16.24
N GLY A 232 -17.57 -6.44 -15.76
CA GLY A 232 -17.77 -6.86 -14.37
C GLY A 232 -16.80 -6.22 -13.37
N SER A 233 -17.29 -5.92 -12.17
CA SER A 233 -16.50 -5.35 -11.05
C SER A 233 -15.83 -6.41 -10.15
N VAL A 234 -15.84 -7.68 -10.54
CA VAL A 234 -15.27 -8.77 -9.73
C VAL A 234 -13.76 -8.58 -9.53
N VAL A 235 -13.04 -8.15 -10.57
CA VAL A 235 -11.59 -7.91 -10.49
C VAL A 235 -11.28 -6.81 -9.47
N PHE A 236 -12.07 -5.73 -9.44
CA PHE A 236 -11.98 -4.67 -8.42
C PHE A 236 -12.00 -5.24 -7.00
N PHE A 237 -12.94 -6.14 -6.69
CA PHE A 237 -13.03 -6.71 -5.33
C PHE A 237 -11.86 -7.65 -5.01
N VAL A 238 -11.33 -8.38 -6.01
CA VAL A 238 -10.14 -9.22 -5.83
C VAL A 238 -8.91 -8.37 -5.56
N GLU A 239 -8.71 -7.29 -6.31
CA GLU A 239 -7.64 -6.35 -6.06
C GLU A 239 -7.81 -5.69 -4.69
N MET A 240 -9.05 -5.38 -4.28
CA MET A 240 -9.35 -4.78 -2.97
C MET A 240 -8.96 -5.73 -1.84
N ALA A 241 -9.32 -7.00 -1.96
CA ALA A 241 -8.89 -8.03 -1.04
C ALA A 241 -7.36 -8.16 -1.00
N GLY A 242 -6.67 -8.02 -2.14
CA GLY A 242 -5.21 -7.95 -2.19
C GLY A 242 -4.64 -6.78 -1.40
N ILE A 243 -5.09 -5.56 -1.67
CA ILE A 243 -4.62 -4.35 -0.97
C ILE A 243 -4.95 -4.39 0.52
N TRP A 244 -6.11 -4.92 0.90
CA TRP A 244 -6.46 -5.13 2.31
C TRP A 244 -5.63 -6.22 2.98
N THR A 245 -5.22 -7.26 2.25
CA THR A 245 -4.24 -8.25 2.75
C THR A 245 -2.90 -7.56 3.05
N PHE A 246 -2.47 -6.63 2.20
CA PHE A 246 -1.31 -5.78 2.45
C PHE A 246 -1.49 -4.87 3.68
N GLY A 247 -2.64 -4.22 3.83
CA GLY A 247 -2.96 -3.42 5.03
C GLY A 247 -2.97 -4.26 6.31
N ALA A 248 -3.55 -5.46 6.25
CA ALA A 248 -3.60 -6.41 7.36
C ALA A 248 -2.21 -6.89 7.78
N TYR A 249 -1.30 -7.10 6.82
CA TYR A 249 0.10 -7.40 7.11
C TYR A 249 0.75 -6.30 7.95
N TRP A 250 0.64 -5.05 7.53
CA TRP A 250 1.24 -3.93 8.27
C TRP A 250 0.59 -3.72 9.63
N ALA A 251 -0.74 -3.83 9.73
CA ALA A 251 -1.45 -3.75 11.02
C ALA A 251 -1.01 -4.86 11.98
N LEU A 252 -0.94 -6.11 11.50
CA LEU A 252 -0.47 -7.25 12.26
C LEU A 252 0.99 -7.06 12.72
N LYS A 253 1.85 -6.57 11.83
CA LYS A 253 3.26 -6.30 12.13
C LYS A 253 3.42 -5.21 13.18
N THR A 254 2.63 -4.15 13.09
CA THR A 254 2.57 -3.07 14.08
C THR A 254 2.14 -3.60 15.44
N TRP A 255 1.07 -4.40 15.48
CA TRP A 255 0.61 -5.02 16.72
C TRP A 255 1.68 -5.95 17.33
N GLU A 256 2.28 -6.83 16.54
CA GLU A 256 3.31 -7.76 17.00
C GLU A 256 4.53 -7.05 17.60
N LEU A 257 5.10 -6.04 16.91
CA LEU A 257 6.24 -5.29 17.46
C LEU A 257 5.87 -4.43 18.68
N SER A 258 4.62 -4.00 18.79
CA SER A 258 4.16 -3.31 20.01
C SER A 258 4.22 -4.23 21.24
N LEU A 259 3.99 -5.54 21.06
CA LEU A 259 4.06 -6.53 22.13
C LEU A 259 5.51 -6.92 22.48
N SER A 260 6.42 -6.95 21.50
CA SER A 260 7.83 -7.26 21.73
C SER A 260 8.60 -6.12 22.43
N LYS A 261 8.00 -4.93 22.51
CA LYS A 261 8.61 -3.70 23.05
C LYS A 261 9.93 -3.32 22.37
N LEU A 262 10.23 -3.88 21.18
CA LEU A 262 11.48 -3.68 20.47
C LEU A 262 11.80 -2.19 20.25
N GLU A 263 10.78 -1.38 19.98
CA GLU A 263 10.89 0.07 19.76
C GLU A 263 11.03 0.85 21.08
N LYS A 264 10.41 0.38 22.17
CA LYS A 264 10.39 1.08 23.47
C LYS A 264 11.60 0.76 24.36
N ASP A 265 12.06 -0.48 24.31
CA ASP A 265 13.18 -1.02 25.09
C ASP A 265 13.86 -2.18 24.32
N PRO A 266 14.78 -1.85 23.38
CA PRO A 266 15.48 -2.86 22.58
C PRO A 266 16.36 -3.79 23.43
N GLY A 267 16.85 -3.32 24.58
CA GLY A 267 17.65 -4.13 25.49
C GLY A 267 16.86 -5.28 26.09
N VAL A 268 15.62 -5.02 26.54
CA VAL A 268 14.70 -6.08 26.98
C VAL A 268 14.37 -7.03 25.83
N ALA A 269 14.08 -6.49 24.64
CA ALA A 269 13.76 -7.30 23.48
C ALA A 269 14.91 -8.28 23.13
N VAL A 270 16.16 -7.81 23.12
CA VAL A 270 17.35 -8.66 22.89
C VAL A 270 17.48 -9.75 23.96
N ARG A 271 17.26 -9.42 25.24
CA ARG A 271 17.26 -10.42 26.32
C ARG A 271 16.17 -11.47 26.15
N ASN A 272 14.99 -11.09 25.66
CA ASN A 272 13.92 -12.07 25.35
C ASN A 272 14.33 -13.04 24.24
N ALA A 273 15.09 -12.56 23.24
CA ALA A 273 15.55 -13.39 22.13
C ALA A 273 16.71 -14.32 22.48
N ALA A 274 17.50 -13.98 23.51
CA ALA A 274 18.66 -14.75 23.94
C ALA A 274 18.80 -14.70 25.49
N PRO A 275 17.96 -15.43 26.23
CA PRO A 275 17.89 -15.35 27.70
C PRO A 275 19.21 -15.74 28.40
N ASP A 276 20.05 -16.56 27.75
CA ASP A 276 21.32 -17.04 28.30
C ASP A 276 22.55 -16.22 27.83
N SER A 277 22.34 -15.16 27.05
CA SER A 277 23.46 -14.33 26.57
C SER A 277 23.90 -13.34 27.65
N PRO A 278 25.22 -13.21 27.93
CA PRO A 278 25.72 -12.24 28.90
C PRO A 278 25.28 -10.83 28.50
N ALA A 279 24.91 -10.01 29.48
CA ALA A 279 24.45 -8.65 29.23
C ALA A 279 25.47 -7.89 28.37
N PRO A 280 25.03 -7.16 27.33
CA PRO A 280 25.94 -6.34 26.54
C PRO A 280 26.63 -5.33 27.46
N ARG A 281 27.96 -5.30 27.39
CA ARG A 281 28.82 -4.37 28.14
C ARG A 281 28.61 -2.94 27.67
#